data_AF-A0A8D8AH06-F1
#
_entry.id   AF-A0A8D8AH06-F1
#
_cell.length_a   1.000
_cell.length_b   1.000
_cell.length_c   1.000
_cell.angle_alpha   90.00
_cell.angle_beta   90.00
_cell.angle_gamma   90.00
#
_symmetry.space_group_name_H-M   'P 1'
#
loop_
_entity.id
_entity.type
_entity.pdbx_description
1 polymer ?
#
loop_
_entity_poly.entity_id
_entity_poly.type
_entity_poly.pdbx_seq_one_letter_code
_entity_poly.pdbx_strand_id
1 'polypeptide(L)'
;MSYTFSNLGIQCVKKKDIEEALRLREEIRVDPFKTGYSHAKQPATIDLNAVRLCFQVFLEGQQRGRFTEPLQPVVSDVIYDKKAMSDLVICKLSDACASVAGGKEIILLCEKVAKEDISVRFYEEQHGHILWEDVGEFQHSNVHKQVAISFRTPRYRTLEIEQSVMVSFGE
;
A
#
# COMPACT_ATOMS: atom_id res chain seq x y z
N MET A 1 -22.94 16.91 -12.05
CA MET A 1 -23.70 15.81 -11.40
C MET A 1 -22.68 14.97 -10.64
N SER A 2 -22.87 14.73 -9.35
CA SER A 2 -21.96 13.94 -8.51
C SER A 2 -22.68 12.71 -8.00
N TYR A 3 -21.99 11.57 -7.97
CA TYR A 3 -22.52 10.31 -7.47
C TYR A 3 -21.57 9.73 -6.43
N THR A 4 -22.15 9.13 -5.40
CA THR A 4 -21.41 8.50 -4.31
C THR A 4 -21.87 7.06 -4.16
N PHE A 5 -20.92 6.13 -4.16
CA PHE A 5 -21.18 4.72 -3.87
C PHE A 5 -20.85 4.45 -2.41
N SER A 6 -21.87 4.22 -1.58
CA SER A 6 -21.69 3.74 -0.22
C SER A 6 -21.82 2.21 -0.19
N ASN A 7 -21.18 1.58 0.80
CA ASN A 7 -21.31 0.13 1.08
C ASN A 7 -20.80 -0.80 -0.04
N LEU A 8 -19.68 -0.45 -0.68
CA LEU A 8 -18.98 -1.36 -1.60
C LEU A 8 -18.13 -2.36 -0.80
N GLY A 9 -18.28 -3.65 -1.11
CA GLY A 9 -17.46 -4.73 -0.58
C GLY A 9 -16.67 -5.42 -1.69
N ILE A 10 -15.43 -5.81 -1.41
CA ILE A 10 -14.57 -6.58 -2.33
C ILE A 10 -14.53 -8.02 -1.85
N GLN A 11 -14.95 -8.95 -2.70
CA GLN A 11 -14.89 -10.38 -2.43
C GLN A 11 -13.65 -10.99 -3.09
N CYS A 12 -12.69 -11.41 -2.28
CA CYS A 12 -11.49 -12.08 -2.76
C CYS A 12 -11.78 -13.50 -3.25
N VAL A 13 -11.11 -13.90 -4.32
CA VAL A 13 -11.18 -15.25 -4.90
C VAL A 13 -9.92 -16.03 -4.51
N LYS A 14 -10.04 -17.32 -4.21
CA LYS A 14 -8.89 -18.17 -3.91
C LYS A 14 -8.12 -18.49 -5.19
N LYS A 15 -6.80 -18.72 -5.09
CA LYS A 15 -5.94 -19.03 -6.26
C LYS A 15 -6.48 -20.14 -7.16
N LYS A 16 -7.07 -21.18 -6.58
CA LYS A 16 -7.64 -22.32 -7.30
C LYS A 16 -8.93 -21.99 -8.08
N ASP A 17 -9.63 -20.92 -7.71
CA ASP A 17 -10.93 -20.55 -8.26
C ASP A 17 -10.82 -19.36 -9.25
N ILE A 18 -9.60 -18.88 -9.54
CA ILE A 18 -9.36 -17.72 -10.43
C ILE A 18 -9.90 -17.99 -11.84
N GLU A 19 -9.58 -19.15 -12.41
CA GLU A 19 -9.95 -19.48 -13.79
C GLU A 19 -11.47 -19.46 -13.99
N GLU A 20 -12.21 -20.10 -13.07
CA GLU A 20 -13.67 -20.08 -13.09
C GLU A 20 -14.23 -18.65 -12.91
N ALA A 21 -13.65 -17.88 -11.99
CA ALA A 21 -14.07 -16.51 -11.73
C ALA A 21 -13.82 -15.56 -12.93
N LEU A 22 -12.76 -15.79 -13.71
CA LEU A 22 -12.50 -15.05 -14.94
C LEU A 22 -13.44 -15.49 -16.06
N ARG A 23 -13.72 -16.78 -16.20
CA ARG A 23 -14.69 -17.29 -17.17
C ARG A 23 -16.08 -16.70 -16.97
N LEU A 24 -16.56 -16.63 -15.73
CA LEU A 24 -17.86 -16.00 -15.41
C LEU A 24 -17.90 -14.51 -15.79
N ARG A 25 -16.77 -13.78 -15.64
CA ARG A 25 -16.66 -12.37 -16.06
C ARG A 25 -16.66 -12.22 -17.57
N GLU A 26 -16.04 -13.15 -18.29
CA GLU A 26 -16.06 -13.21 -19.75
C GLU A 26 -17.48 -13.50 -20.29
N GLU A 27 -18.22 -14.43 -19.68
CA GLU A 27 -19.59 -14.78 -20.08
C GLU A 27 -20.54 -13.57 -20.04
N ILE A 28 -20.39 -12.69 -19.04
CA ILE A 28 -21.16 -11.44 -18.93
C ILE A 28 -20.48 -10.24 -19.63
N ARG A 29 -19.40 -10.49 -20.40
CA ARG A 29 -18.67 -9.51 -21.22
C ARG A 29 -18.06 -8.35 -20.42
N VAL A 30 -17.49 -8.61 -19.25
CA VAL A 30 -16.72 -7.60 -18.51
C VAL A 30 -15.38 -7.37 -19.20
N ASP A 31 -15.30 -6.36 -20.07
CA ASP A 31 -14.05 -5.88 -20.66
C ASP A 31 -14.13 -4.37 -20.97
N PRO A 32 -14.03 -3.50 -19.94
CA PRO A 32 -14.19 -2.06 -20.12
C PRO A 32 -13.17 -1.45 -21.09
N PHE A 33 -11.96 -2.01 -21.14
CA PHE A 33 -10.84 -1.50 -21.94
C PHE A 33 -10.63 -2.23 -23.27
N LYS A 34 -11.46 -3.22 -23.61
CA LYS A 34 -11.39 -3.99 -24.86
C LYS A 34 -10.03 -4.68 -25.05
N THR A 35 -9.43 -5.16 -23.97
CA THR A 35 -8.12 -5.84 -24.00
C THR A 35 -8.23 -7.36 -24.21
N GLY A 36 -9.47 -7.89 -24.17
CA GLY A 36 -9.75 -9.31 -24.28
C GLY A 36 -9.40 -10.11 -23.01
N TYR A 37 -9.59 -11.43 -23.10
CA TYR A 37 -9.51 -12.35 -21.96
C TYR A 37 -8.22 -13.18 -21.90
N SER A 38 -7.18 -12.76 -22.62
CA SER A 38 -5.91 -13.50 -22.72
C SER A 38 -5.20 -13.64 -21.37
N HIS A 39 -5.40 -12.70 -20.45
CA HIS A 39 -4.86 -12.73 -19.09
C HIS A 39 -5.34 -13.96 -18.30
N ALA A 40 -6.49 -14.55 -18.64
CA ALA A 40 -6.97 -15.79 -18.03
C ALA A 40 -6.05 -16.99 -18.31
N LYS A 41 -5.21 -16.93 -19.36
CA LYS A 41 -4.20 -17.97 -19.66
C LYS A 41 -2.96 -17.88 -18.78
N GLN A 42 -2.78 -16.76 -18.08
CA GLN A 42 -1.65 -16.55 -17.17
C GLN A 42 -2.16 -16.08 -15.79
N PRO A 43 -2.98 -16.87 -15.08
CA PRO A 43 -3.54 -16.45 -13.78
C PRO A 43 -2.48 -16.09 -12.74
N ALA A 44 -1.28 -16.66 -12.86
CA ALA A 44 -0.16 -16.41 -11.96
C ALA A 44 0.38 -14.97 -12.03
N THR A 45 0.10 -14.22 -13.09
CA THR A 45 0.52 -12.81 -13.24
C THR A 45 -0.49 -11.83 -12.65
N ILE A 46 -1.62 -12.32 -12.13
CA ILE A 46 -2.68 -11.49 -11.56
C ILE A 46 -2.38 -11.25 -10.07
N ASP A 47 -2.24 -9.99 -9.68
CA ASP A 47 -2.16 -9.60 -8.29
C ASP A 47 -3.56 -9.72 -7.64
N LEU A 48 -3.67 -10.55 -6.61
CA LEU A 48 -4.91 -10.76 -5.86
C LEU A 48 -5.03 -9.83 -4.64
N ASN A 49 -3.94 -9.12 -4.30
CA ASN A 49 -3.85 -8.25 -3.15
C ASN A 49 -4.07 -6.78 -3.50
N ALA A 50 -4.21 -6.45 -4.79
CA ALA A 50 -4.39 -5.09 -5.27
C ALA A 50 -5.45 -5.05 -6.38
N VAL A 51 -6.40 -4.12 -6.28
CA VAL A 51 -7.42 -3.90 -7.29
C VAL A 51 -7.62 -2.41 -7.56
N ARG A 52 -8.25 -2.07 -8.68
CA ARG A 52 -8.77 -0.72 -8.95
C ARG A 52 -10.25 -0.82 -9.28
N LEU A 53 -11.03 0.18 -8.91
CA LEU A 53 -12.40 0.32 -9.37
C LEU A 53 -12.39 0.92 -10.78
N CYS A 54 -13.11 0.31 -11.70
CA CYS A 54 -13.31 0.83 -13.04
C CYS A 54 -14.72 1.40 -13.17
N PHE A 55 -14.83 2.67 -13.54
CA PHE A 55 -16.10 3.36 -13.76
C PHE A 55 -16.33 3.51 -15.26
N GLN A 56 -17.45 2.97 -15.74
CA GLN A 56 -17.86 3.08 -17.13
C GLN A 56 -19.26 3.69 -17.19
N VAL A 57 -19.37 4.83 -17.87
CA VAL A 57 -20.63 5.55 -18.04
C VAL A 57 -21.18 5.27 -19.42
N PHE A 58 -22.47 4.95 -19.50
CA PHE A 58 -23.18 4.77 -20.76
C PHE A 58 -24.21 5.88 -20.93
N LEU A 59 -24.10 6.61 -22.03
CA LEU A 59 -25.06 7.64 -22.42
C LEU A 59 -26.22 7.01 -23.18
N GLU A 60 -27.37 7.70 -23.14
CA GLU A 60 -28.54 7.34 -23.93
C GLU A 60 -28.20 7.44 -25.43
N GLY A 61 -28.43 6.36 -26.15
CA GLY A 61 -28.19 6.29 -27.59
C GLY A 61 -29.33 6.92 -28.40
N GLN A 62 -29.38 6.60 -29.69
CA GLN A 62 -30.45 7.08 -30.58
C GLN A 62 -31.85 6.58 -30.19
N GLN A 63 -31.92 5.41 -29.54
CA GLN A 63 -33.16 4.85 -29.02
C GLN A 63 -33.37 5.29 -27.57
N ARG A 64 -34.41 6.11 -27.35
CA ARG A 64 -34.78 6.60 -26.03
C ARG A 64 -35.00 5.43 -25.05
N GLY A 65 -34.44 5.54 -23.85
CA GLY A 65 -34.45 4.53 -22.79
C GLY A 65 -33.34 3.50 -22.88
N ARG A 66 -32.48 3.53 -23.93
CA ARG A 66 -31.34 2.62 -24.07
C ARG A 66 -30.01 3.35 -23.90
N PHE A 67 -29.26 2.97 -22.88
CA PHE A 67 -27.93 3.51 -22.58
C PHE A 67 -26.87 2.62 -23.24
N THR A 68 -26.48 2.96 -24.46
CA THR A 68 -25.60 2.11 -25.30
C THR A 68 -24.29 2.78 -25.70
N GLU A 69 -24.16 4.09 -25.50
CA GLU A 69 -22.97 4.84 -25.93
C GLU A 69 -21.97 4.95 -24.77
N PRO A 70 -20.88 4.16 -24.74
CA PRO A 70 -19.93 4.19 -23.64
C PRO A 70 -19.03 5.43 -23.73
N LEU A 71 -18.82 6.09 -22.59
CA LEU A 71 -17.71 7.00 -22.41
C LEU A 71 -16.42 6.21 -22.12
N GLN A 72 -15.29 6.90 -22.23
CA GLN A 72 -13.99 6.35 -21.86
C GLN A 72 -14.02 5.90 -20.38
N PRO A 73 -13.70 4.62 -20.08
CA PRO A 73 -13.63 4.16 -18.70
C PRO A 73 -12.51 4.87 -17.95
N VAL A 74 -12.73 5.12 -16.65
CA VAL A 74 -11.74 5.69 -15.75
C VAL A 74 -11.54 4.77 -14.55
N VAL A 75 -10.33 4.76 -13.98
CA VAL A 75 -9.99 3.91 -12.82
C VAL A 75 -9.67 4.73 -11.59
N SER A 76 -9.99 4.17 -10.42
CA SER A 76 -9.53 4.72 -9.14
C SER A 76 -8.03 4.50 -8.93
N ASP A 77 -7.53 5.05 -7.83
CA ASP A 77 -6.30 4.61 -7.20
C ASP A 77 -6.36 3.13 -6.81
N VAL A 78 -5.19 2.55 -6.56
CA VAL A 78 -5.07 1.15 -6.15
C VAL A 78 -5.64 0.97 -4.74
N ILE A 79 -6.47 -0.05 -4.58
CA ILE A 79 -7.00 -0.52 -3.31
C ILE A 79 -6.27 -1.81 -2.96
N TYR A 80 -5.56 -1.79 -1.83
CA TYR A 80 -4.81 -2.95 -1.34
C TYR A 80 -5.64 -3.76 -0.34
N ASP A 81 -5.55 -5.08 -0.41
CA ASP A 81 -6.11 -5.99 0.60
C ASP A 81 -5.35 -5.80 1.91
N LYS A 82 -6.04 -5.21 2.90
CA LYS A 82 -5.51 -5.02 4.25
C LYS A 82 -5.10 -6.34 4.92
N LYS A 83 -5.64 -7.50 4.53
CA LYS A 83 -5.16 -8.78 5.09
C LYS A 83 -3.82 -9.22 4.51
N ALA A 84 -3.50 -8.76 3.30
CA ALA A 84 -2.22 -8.99 2.66
C ALA A 84 -1.18 -7.93 3.09
N MET A 85 -1.62 -6.72 3.41
CA MET A 85 -0.82 -5.63 3.95
C MET A 85 -0.88 -5.66 5.48
N SER A 86 0.13 -6.25 6.12
CA SER A 86 0.26 -6.23 7.57
C SER A 86 0.15 -4.81 8.13
N ASP A 87 -0.65 -4.62 9.19
CA ASP A 87 -0.66 -3.36 9.93
C ASP A 87 0.76 -3.10 10.46
N LEU A 88 1.34 -1.95 10.09
CA LEU A 88 2.67 -1.54 10.56
C LEU A 88 2.55 -1.03 11.99
N VAL A 89 2.72 -1.93 12.95
CA VAL A 89 2.64 -1.61 14.38
C VAL A 89 4.01 -1.79 15.01
N ILE A 90 4.52 -0.73 15.63
CA ILE A 90 5.71 -0.79 16.48
C ILE A 90 5.26 -1.19 17.89
N CYS A 91 5.67 -2.38 18.33
CA CYS A 91 5.30 -2.95 19.62
C CYS A 91 6.22 -2.45 20.74
N LYS A 92 7.53 -2.39 20.48
CA LYS A 92 8.53 -2.00 21.47
C LYS A 92 9.86 -1.60 20.81
N LEU A 93 10.60 -0.70 21.46
CA LEU A 93 11.98 -0.35 21.11
C LEU A 93 12.93 -0.76 22.25
N SER A 94 14.15 -1.16 21.92
CA SER A 94 15.21 -1.36 22.92
C SER A 94 15.58 -0.05 23.61
N ASP A 95 15.57 1.05 22.85
CA ASP A 95 15.97 2.38 23.25
C ASP A 95 15.10 3.43 22.57
N ALA A 96 14.76 4.50 23.29
CA ALA A 96 14.00 5.63 22.77
C ALA A 96 14.84 6.90 22.58
N CYS A 97 16.15 6.83 22.84
CA CYS A 97 17.08 7.97 22.75
C CYS A 97 18.38 7.56 22.05
N ALA A 98 18.93 8.46 21.24
CA ALA A 98 20.20 8.30 20.55
C ALA A 98 20.93 9.64 20.45
N SER A 99 22.24 9.58 20.16
CA SER A 99 23.02 10.78 19.83
C SER A 99 22.58 11.35 18.48
N VAL A 100 22.59 12.67 18.34
CA VAL A 100 22.35 13.35 17.05
C VAL A 100 23.34 12.96 15.97
N ALA A 101 24.51 12.41 16.34
CA ALA A 101 25.48 11.86 15.39
C ALA A 101 24.96 10.62 14.64
N GLY A 102 23.92 9.96 15.13
CA GLY A 102 23.42 8.71 14.58
C GLY A 102 24.31 7.51 14.94
N GLY A 103 24.06 6.38 14.27
CA GLY A 103 24.86 5.16 14.37
C GLY A 103 24.58 4.26 15.58
N LYS A 104 23.65 4.64 16.49
CA LYS A 104 23.24 3.78 17.60
C LYS A 104 22.42 2.61 17.06
N GLU A 105 22.78 1.40 17.43
CA GLU A 105 21.97 0.21 17.11
C GLU A 105 20.72 0.18 17.99
N ILE A 106 19.56 0.00 17.37
CA ILE A 106 18.26 -0.12 18.02
C ILE A 106 17.58 -1.40 17.54
N ILE A 107 16.97 -2.14 18.47
CA ILE A 107 16.11 -3.27 18.16
C ILE A 107 14.65 -2.82 18.29
N LEU A 108 13.91 -2.93 17.18
CA LEU A 108 12.48 -2.63 17.07
C LEU A 108 11.70 -3.93 16.97
N LEU A 109 10.76 -4.15 17.89
CA LEU A 109 9.77 -5.23 17.82
C LEU A 109 8.51 -4.69 17.16
N CYS A 110 7.97 -5.42 16.18
CA CYS A 110 6.81 -5.01 15.41
C CYS A 110 5.86 -6.18 15.13
N GLU A 111 4.67 -5.87 14.63
CA GLU A 111 3.87 -6.85 13.91
C GLU A 111 4.57 -7.33 12.63
N LYS A 112 4.01 -8.35 11.99
CA LYS A 112 4.65 -9.03 10.87
C LYS A 112 4.93 -8.03 9.75
N VAL A 113 6.17 -7.89 9.29
CA VAL A 113 6.55 -7.00 8.16
C VAL A 113 7.04 -7.77 6.94
N ALA A 114 6.95 -7.16 5.75
CA ALA A 114 7.57 -7.68 4.53
C ALA A 114 9.05 -7.27 4.50
N LYS A 115 9.97 -8.23 4.62
CA LYS A 115 11.42 -7.94 4.72
C LYS A 115 11.98 -7.14 3.53
N GLU A 116 11.38 -7.27 2.35
CA GLU A 116 11.83 -6.65 1.07
C GLU A 116 11.16 -5.29 0.82
N ASP A 117 10.17 -4.94 1.63
CA ASP A 117 9.35 -3.74 1.48
C ASP A 117 9.06 -3.15 2.86
N ILE A 118 10.14 -2.75 3.55
CA ILE A 118 10.07 -2.13 4.87
C ILE A 118 11.23 -1.15 5.06
N SER A 119 10.93 -0.02 5.69
CA SER A 119 11.93 0.97 6.13
C SER A 119 11.57 1.48 7.51
N VAL A 120 12.55 2.01 8.24
CA VAL A 120 12.31 2.68 9.53
C VAL A 120 12.53 4.17 9.32
N ARG A 121 11.45 4.93 9.14
CA ARG A 121 11.50 6.37 8.90
C ARG A 121 11.52 7.14 10.22
N PHE A 122 12.49 8.04 10.33
CA PHE A 122 12.59 9.05 11.38
C PHE A 122 12.16 10.37 10.78
N TYR A 123 11.36 11.13 11.52
CA TYR A 123 11.00 12.47 11.07
C TYR A 123 10.76 13.44 12.24
N GLU A 124 10.99 14.71 11.96
CA GLU A 124 10.59 15.84 12.79
C GLU A 124 9.53 16.63 12.04
N GLU A 125 8.39 16.86 12.68
CA GLU A 125 7.28 17.64 12.14
C GLU A 125 6.99 18.84 13.05
N GLN A 126 6.79 20.02 12.46
CA GLN A 126 6.19 21.15 13.16
C GLN A 126 5.14 21.80 12.26
N HIS A 127 3.98 22.09 12.85
CA HIS A 127 2.85 22.75 12.18
C HIS A 127 2.38 22.06 10.88
N GLY A 128 2.40 20.72 10.83
CA GLY A 128 1.98 19.98 9.63
C GLY A 128 3.06 19.85 8.55
N HIS A 129 4.28 20.34 8.80
CA HIS A 129 5.39 20.32 7.85
C HIS A 129 6.55 19.49 8.38
N ILE A 130 7.03 18.56 7.55
CA ILE A 130 8.24 17.77 7.82
C ILE A 130 9.46 18.68 7.71
N LEU A 131 10.16 18.93 8.83
CA LEU A 131 11.40 19.70 8.87
C LEU A 131 12.62 18.86 8.54
N TRP A 132 12.57 17.58 8.88
CA TRP A 132 13.62 16.63 8.65
C TRP A 132 13.02 15.24 8.59
N GLU A 133 13.54 14.44 7.69
CA GLU A 133 13.27 13.01 7.64
C GLU A 133 14.53 12.27 7.18
N ASP A 134 14.71 11.06 7.69
CA ASP A 134 15.76 10.16 7.24
C ASP A 134 15.39 8.71 7.60
N VAL A 135 16.11 7.73 7.06
CA VAL A 135 15.84 6.30 7.25
C VAL A 135 16.91 5.64 8.11
N GLY A 136 16.47 4.76 9.00
CA GLY A 136 17.37 3.87 9.74
C GLY A 136 18.12 2.93 8.81
N GLU A 137 19.41 2.74 9.06
CA GLU A 137 20.27 1.90 8.24
C GLU A 137 20.19 0.43 8.69
N PHE A 138 19.75 -0.45 7.79
CA PHE A 138 19.76 -1.90 8.00
C PHE A 138 19.71 -2.65 6.66
N GLN A 139 20.04 -3.94 6.69
CA GLN A 139 19.90 -4.87 5.56
C GLN A 139 18.75 -5.85 5.79
N HIS A 140 18.29 -6.50 4.72
CA HIS A 140 17.28 -7.57 4.79
C HIS A 140 17.60 -8.67 5.83
N SER A 141 18.89 -8.95 6.05
CA SER A 141 19.36 -9.93 7.05
C SER A 141 19.12 -9.48 8.50
N ASN A 142 18.93 -8.19 8.74
CA ASN A 142 18.64 -7.63 10.05
C ASN A 142 17.15 -7.67 10.42
N VAL A 143 16.28 -8.06 9.49
CA VAL A 143 14.85 -8.31 9.76
C VAL A 143 14.69 -9.72 10.33
N HIS A 144 14.54 -9.83 11.66
CA HIS A 144 14.45 -11.10 12.34
C HIS A 144 13.02 -11.67 12.27
N LYS A 145 12.86 -12.74 11.48
CA LYS A 145 11.60 -13.52 11.36
C LYS A 145 10.35 -12.65 11.12
N GLN A 146 10.52 -11.53 10.40
CA GLN A 146 9.45 -10.57 10.09
C GLN A 146 8.82 -9.88 11.31
N VAL A 147 9.34 -10.02 12.53
CA VAL A 147 8.71 -9.49 13.76
C VAL A 147 9.65 -8.61 14.58
N ALA A 148 10.88 -8.43 14.12
CA ALA A 148 11.81 -7.48 14.69
C ALA A 148 12.80 -6.97 13.62
N ILE A 149 13.31 -5.77 13.82
CA ILE A 149 14.29 -5.13 12.95
C ILE A 149 15.43 -4.60 13.84
N SER A 150 16.68 -4.99 13.56
CA SER A 150 17.86 -4.29 14.08
C SER A 150 18.31 -3.26 13.06
N PHE A 151 18.43 -2.00 13.45
CA PHE A 151 18.88 -0.93 12.56
C PHE A 151 19.76 0.08 13.31
N ARG A 152 20.50 0.89 12.56
CA ARG A 152 21.26 2.01 13.10
C ARG A 152 20.51 3.31 12.88
N THR A 153 20.42 4.15 13.91
CA THR A 153 19.76 5.45 13.82
C THR A 153 20.44 6.34 12.78
N PRO A 154 19.69 7.07 11.94
CA PRO A 154 20.27 8.05 11.05
C PRO A 154 20.89 9.22 11.84
N ARG A 155 21.70 10.02 11.16
CA ARG A 155 22.24 11.26 11.71
C ARG A 155 21.16 12.33 11.67
N TYR A 156 20.97 13.07 12.77
CA TYR A 156 20.04 14.20 12.79
C TYR A 156 20.59 15.39 11.99
N ARG A 157 19.71 16.26 11.44
CA ARG A 157 20.09 17.36 10.53
C ARG A 157 21.24 18.25 11.04
N THR A 158 21.32 18.47 12.35
CA THR A 158 22.31 19.35 12.98
C THR A 158 22.93 18.64 14.18
N LEU A 159 24.26 18.66 14.27
CA LEU A 159 24.99 18.06 15.40
C LEU A 159 25.09 19.01 16.60
N GLU A 160 24.99 20.31 16.35
CA GLU A 160 25.02 21.36 17.34
C GLU A 160 23.60 21.58 17.86
N ILE A 161 23.23 20.84 18.90
CA ILE A 161 21.97 21.02 19.62
C ILE A 161 22.26 21.37 21.08
N GLU A 162 21.52 22.33 21.62
CA GLU A 162 21.61 22.70 23.04
C GLU A 162 20.63 21.91 23.91
N GLN A 163 19.56 21.39 23.30
CA GLN A 163 18.49 20.66 23.97
C GLN A 163 18.08 19.43 23.17
N SER A 164 17.59 18.42 23.87
CA SER A 164 17.06 17.20 23.26
C SER A 164 15.91 17.51 22.31
N VAL A 165 15.97 16.95 21.09
CA VAL A 165 14.91 17.04 20.09
C VAL A 165 14.09 15.75 20.12
N MET A 166 12.77 15.89 20.14
CA MET A 166 11.85 14.77 19.98
C MET A 166 11.59 14.54 18.49
N VAL A 167 11.85 13.31 18.04
CA VAL A 167 11.54 12.86 16.67
C VAL A 167 10.54 11.71 16.75
N SER A 168 9.72 11.58 15.72
CA SER A 168 8.74 10.52 15.57
C SER A 168 9.31 9.37 14.75
N PHE A 169 8.76 8.17 14.97
CA PHE A 169 9.06 6.95 14.23
C PHE A 169 7.77 6.32 13.71
N GLY A 170 7.75 5.98 12.42
CA GLY A 170 6.67 5.22 11.79
C GLY A 170 5.85 6.01 10.77
N GLU A 171 5.95 5.57 9.51
CA GLU A 171 4.93 5.53 8.46
C GLU A 171 5.34 4.45 7.46
#